data_AF-A0A376U2R8-F1
#
_entry.id   AF-A0A376U2R8-F1
#
_cell.length_a   1.000
_cell.length_b   1.000
_cell.length_c   1.000
_cell.angle_alpha   90.00
_cell.angle_beta   90.00
_cell.angle_gamma   90.00
#
_symmetry.space_group_name_H-M   'P 1'
#
loop_
_entity.id
_entity.type
_entity.pdbx_description
1 polymer ?
#
loop_
_entity_poly.entity_id
_entity_poly.type
_entity_poly.pdbx_seq_one_letter_code
_entity_poly.pdbx_strand_id
1 'polypeptide(L)'
;MRVAGRLAAEVLEMIEPYVKPGVSTGELDRICNDYIVNEQHAVSACLGYHGYPKSVCISINEVVCHGIPDDAKLLKDGDIVNIDVTVIKDGFHGDTSKMFIVGKPTIMGERLCRITQESLYLALRMVKPGINLREIGAAIQKFVEAEGFSVVREYVDTVLVAASMKNRRCCTMTPVNQRRAETGDDVHH
;
A
#
# COMPACT_ATOMS: atom_id res chain seq x y z
N MET A 1 4.70 -11.88 17.17
CA MET A 1 5.21 -11.57 15.82
C MET A 1 4.88 -12.62 14.76
N ARG A 2 5.40 -13.87 14.80
CA ARG A 2 5.14 -14.88 13.73
C ARG A 2 3.65 -15.13 13.47
N VAL A 3 2.86 -15.25 14.53
CA VAL A 3 1.40 -15.43 14.43
C VAL A 3 0.74 -14.22 13.77
N ALA A 4 0.96 -13.02 14.29
CA ALA A 4 0.39 -11.79 13.73
C ALA A 4 0.74 -11.60 12.24
N GLY A 5 2.01 -11.83 11.85
CA GLY A 5 2.43 -11.76 10.45
C GLY A 5 1.75 -12.80 9.54
N ARG A 6 1.58 -14.04 10.04
CA ARG A 6 0.81 -15.07 9.31
C ARG A 6 -0.65 -14.66 9.15
N LEU A 7 -1.28 -14.15 10.21
CA LEU A 7 -2.68 -13.72 10.16
C LEU A 7 -2.89 -12.59 9.14
N ALA A 8 -2.00 -11.59 9.10
CA ALA A 8 -2.08 -10.51 8.12
C ALA A 8 -1.94 -11.05 6.66
N ALA A 9 -1.06 -12.03 6.42
CA ALA A 9 -0.94 -12.67 5.10
C ALA A 9 -2.20 -13.48 4.73
N GLU A 10 -2.80 -14.20 5.68
CA GLU A 10 -4.04 -14.97 5.45
C GLU A 10 -5.22 -14.08 5.05
N VAL A 11 -5.29 -12.82 5.53
CA VAL A 11 -6.31 -11.87 5.08
C VAL A 11 -6.15 -11.56 3.59
N LEU A 12 -4.91 -11.37 3.11
CA LEU A 12 -4.62 -11.10 1.70
C LEU A 12 -4.90 -12.31 0.79
N GLU A 13 -4.71 -13.52 1.29
CA GLU A 13 -5.09 -14.76 0.58
C GLU A 13 -6.61 -14.92 0.54
N MET A 14 -7.29 -14.65 1.66
CA MET A 14 -8.75 -14.77 1.77
C MET A 14 -9.48 -13.75 0.90
N ILE A 15 -8.99 -12.51 0.79
CA ILE A 15 -9.67 -11.44 0.06
C ILE A 15 -9.53 -11.58 -1.47
N GLU A 16 -8.52 -12.30 -1.96
CA GLU A 16 -8.20 -12.46 -3.38
C GLU A 16 -9.40 -12.80 -4.28
N PRO A 17 -10.25 -13.80 -3.98
CA PRO A 17 -11.44 -14.12 -4.80
C PRO A 17 -12.51 -13.02 -4.84
N TYR A 18 -12.47 -12.05 -3.92
CA TYR A 18 -13.43 -10.93 -3.87
C TYR A 18 -12.97 -9.72 -4.67
N VAL A 19 -11.70 -9.64 -5.04
CA VAL A 19 -11.14 -8.54 -5.85
C VAL A 19 -11.55 -8.69 -7.31
N LYS A 20 -12.78 -8.26 -7.62
CA LYS A 20 -13.41 -8.40 -8.95
C LYS A 20 -14.12 -7.12 -9.38
N PRO A 21 -14.34 -6.92 -10.70
CA PRO A 21 -15.07 -5.75 -11.20
C PRO A 21 -16.45 -5.60 -10.54
N GLY A 22 -16.81 -4.37 -10.21
CA GLY A 22 -18.10 -4.01 -9.61
C GLY A 22 -18.17 -4.13 -8.09
N VAL A 23 -17.18 -4.71 -7.42
CA VAL A 23 -17.10 -4.72 -5.95
C VAL A 23 -16.59 -3.38 -5.44
N SER A 24 -17.19 -2.85 -4.37
CA SER A 24 -16.74 -1.59 -3.75
C SER A 24 -15.55 -1.82 -2.82
N THR A 25 -14.68 -0.83 -2.65
CA THR A 25 -13.62 -0.93 -1.64
C THR A 25 -14.18 -1.00 -0.22
N GLY A 26 -15.32 -0.34 0.04
CA GLY A 26 -16.04 -0.47 1.31
C GLY A 26 -16.51 -1.90 1.61
N GLU A 27 -16.92 -2.66 0.58
CA GLU A 27 -17.27 -4.09 0.73
C GLU A 27 -16.05 -4.94 1.04
N LEU A 28 -14.93 -4.72 0.34
CA LEU A 28 -13.67 -5.43 0.63
C LEU A 28 -13.19 -5.16 2.06
N ASP A 29 -13.26 -3.91 2.53
CA ASP A 29 -12.91 -3.56 3.91
C ASP A 29 -13.76 -4.30 4.94
N ARG A 30 -15.07 -4.41 4.72
CA ARG A 30 -15.96 -5.18 5.60
C ARG A 30 -15.58 -6.66 5.62
N ILE A 31 -15.34 -7.27 4.45
CA ILE A 31 -14.94 -8.69 4.36
C ILE A 31 -13.62 -8.92 5.10
N CYS A 32 -12.62 -8.06 4.90
CA CYS A 32 -11.35 -8.12 5.62
C CYS A 32 -11.55 -7.99 7.13
N ASN A 33 -12.31 -6.99 7.59
CA ASN A 33 -12.56 -6.77 9.00
C ASN A 33 -13.29 -7.94 9.66
N ASP A 34 -14.34 -8.46 9.01
CA ASP A 34 -15.12 -9.58 9.52
C ASP A 34 -14.24 -10.82 9.67
N TYR A 35 -13.33 -11.09 8.72
CA TYR A 35 -12.37 -12.18 8.83
C TYR A 35 -11.37 -11.97 9.98
N ILE A 36 -10.81 -10.76 10.10
CA ILE A 36 -9.86 -10.41 11.18
C ILE A 36 -10.51 -10.59 12.57
N VAL A 37 -11.73 -10.11 12.74
CA VAL A 37 -12.41 -10.10 14.05
C VAL A 37 -13.04 -11.45 14.37
N ASN A 38 -13.81 -12.02 13.44
CA ASN A 38 -14.67 -13.17 13.73
C ASN A 38 -13.95 -14.51 13.52
N GLU A 39 -13.04 -14.59 12.54
CA GLU A 39 -12.32 -15.84 12.24
C GLU A 39 -10.95 -15.89 12.93
N GLN A 40 -10.17 -14.80 12.88
CA GLN A 40 -8.81 -14.77 13.44
C GLN A 40 -8.78 -14.36 14.93
N HIS A 41 -9.90 -13.84 15.45
CA HIS A 41 -10.00 -13.26 16.80
C HIS A 41 -8.89 -12.24 17.07
N ALA A 42 -8.69 -11.34 16.11
CA ALA A 42 -7.69 -10.30 16.13
C ALA A 42 -8.36 -8.93 15.89
N VAL A 43 -7.55 -7.87 15.85
CA VAL A 43 -8.05 -6.51 15.64
C VAL A 43 -7.26 -5.86 14.50
N SER A 44 -7.93 -5.06 13.66
CA SER A 44 -7.22 -4.23 12.69
C SER A 44 -6.46 -3.11 13.41
N ALA A 45 -5.18 -2.94 13.08
CA ALA A 45 -4.40 -1.82 13.59
C ALA A 45 -4.73 -0.49 12.88
N CYS A 46 -5.28 -0.54 11.65
CA CYS A 46 -5.63 0.66 10.89
C CYS A 46 -6.84 1.37 11.51
N LEU A 47 -7.78 0.60 12.06
CA LEU A 47 -9.05 1.14 12.54
C LEU A 47 -8.83 2.07 13.74
N GLY A 48 -9.10 3.36 13.54
CA GLY A 48 -8.93 4.43 14.54
C GLY A 48 -7.51 4.99 14.66
N TYR A 49 -6.53 4.44 13.94
CA TYR A 49 -5.14 4.92 14.00
C TYR A 49 -5.02 6.34 13.45
N HIS A 50 -4.69 7.31 14.31
CA HIS A 50 -4.72 8.75 13.98
C HIS A 50 -6.03 9.22 13.31
N GLY A 51 -7.16 8.60 13.68
CA GLY A 51 -8.47 8.91 13.10
C GLY A 51 -8.75 8.24 11.75
N TYR A 52 -7.91 7.30 11.31
CA TYR A 52 -8.17 6.52 10.10
C TYR A 52 -9.46 5.68 10.27
N PRO A 53 -10.45 5.80 9.36
CA PRO A 53 -11.82 5.36 9.66
C PRO A 53 -12.14 3.91 9.28
N LYS A 54 -11.18 3.16 8.71
CA LYS A 54 -11.38 1.86 8.08
C LYS A 54 -10.37 0.82 8.57
N SER A 55 -10.62 -0.43 8.24
CA SER A 55 -9.91 -1.58 8.82
C SER A 55 -8.72 -2.03 7.97
N VAL A 56 -8.70 -1.69 6.69
CA VAL A 56 -7.56 -1.91 5.78
C VAL A 56 -7.38 -0.69 4.88
N CYS A 57 -6.19 -0.50 4.30
CA CYS A 57 -5.99 0.50 3.26
C CYS A 57 -6.19 -0.14 1.89
N ILE A 58 -6.96 0.50 1.01
CA ILE A 58 -7.20 0.03 -0.36
C ILE A 58 -6.88 1.14 -1.35
N SER A 59 -5.74 0.99 -2.03
CA SER A 59 -5.17 2.01 -2.92
C SER A 59 -5.28 1.54 -4.37
N ILE A 60 -6.14 2.22 -5.13
CA ILE A 60 -6.44 1.87 -6.54
C ILE A 60 -5.61 2.76 -7.46
N ASN A 61 -4.99 2.17 -8.47
CA ASN A 61 -4.29 2.83 -9.58
C ASN A 61 -3.24 3.86 -9.12
N GLU A 62 -3.50 5.16 -9.29
CA GLU A 62 -2.58 6.24 -8.97
C GLU A 62 -2.44 6.53 -7.46
N VAL A 63 -3.33 5.98 -6.64
CA VAL A 63 -3.24 6.11 -5.18
C VAL A 63 -2.05 5.29 -4.71
N VAL A 64 -1.03 5.99 -4.19
CA VAL A 64 0.24 5.37 -3.78
C VAL A 64 0.05 4.45 -2.56
N CYS A 65 -0.53 4.96 -1.49
CA CYS A 65 -0.83 4.23 -0.26
C CYS A 65 -1.97 4.91 0.51
N HIS A 66 -2.41 4.27 1.60
CA HIS A 66 -3.41 4.78 2.54
C HIS A 66 -4.76 5.17 1.91
N GLY A 67 -5.14 4.58 0.77
CA GLY A 67 -6.45 4.79 0.18
C GLY A 67 -7.55 4.37 1.17
N ILE A 68 -8.51 5.25 1.43
CA ILE A 68 -9.62 5.00 2.35
C ILE A 68 -10.72 4.23 1.62
N PRO A 69 -11.13 3.04 2.11
CA PRO A 69 -12.29 2.32 1.60
C PRO A 69 -13.59 3.14 1.58
N ASP A 70 -14.35 3.04 0.50
CA ASP A 70 -15.59 3.79 0.24
C ASP A 70 -16.58 2.92 -0.55
N ASP A 71 -17.86 2.95 -0.18
CA ASP A 71 -18.92 2.17 -0.84
C ASP A 71 -19.23 2.67 -2.25
N ALA A 72 -18.95 3.95 -2.55
CA ALA A 72 -19.13 4.52 -3.88
C ALA A 72 -17.96 4.17 -4.83
N LYS A 73 -16.82 3.71 -4.31
CA LYS A 73 -15.61 3.44 -5.10
C LYS A 73 -15.61 1.98 -5.57
N LEU A 74 -16.20 1.75 -6.74
CA LEU A 74 -16.27 0.43 -7.38
C LEU A 74 -14.99 0.12 -8.17
N LEU A 75 -14.51 -1.12 -8.03
CA LEU A 75 -13.42 -1.66 -8.83
C LEU A 75 -13.85 -1.84 -10.29
N LYS A 76 -12.96 -1.52 -11.23
CA LYS A 76 -13.19 -1.64 -12.67
C LYS A 76 -12.27 -2.70 -13.27
N ASP A 77 -12.71 -3.29 -14.38
CA ASP A 77 -11.86 -4.21 -15.14
C ASP A 77 -10.58 -3.49 -15.60
N GLY A 78 -9.43 -4.09 -15.32
CA GLY A 78 -8.11 -3.55 -15.60
C GLY A 78 -7.48 -2.68 -14.51
N ASP A 79 -8.20 -2.40 -13.42
CA ASP A 79 -7.62 -1.70 -12.26
C ASP A 79 -6.51 -2.54 -11.61
N ILE A 80 -5.50 -1.85 -11.09
CA ILE A 80 -4.56 -2.42 -10.12
C ILE A 80 -4.89 -1.89 -8.72
N VAL A 81 -4.80 -2.76 -7.72
CA VAL A 81 -5.24 -2.44 -6.36
C VAL A 81 -4.22 -2.95 -5.36
N ASN A 82 -3.66 -2.07 -4.54
CA ASN A 82 -2.95 -2.47 -3.35
C ASN A 82 -3.95 -2.62 -2.19
N ILE A 83 -3.93 -3.76 -1.50
CA ILE A 83 -4.60 -3.93 -0.22
C ILE A 83 -3.53 -4.09 0.84
N ASP A 84 -3.55 -3.23 1.85
CA ASP A 84 -2.60 -3.18 2.96
C ASP A 84 -3.31 -3.53 4.26
N VAL A 85 -2.74 -4.51 4.97
CA VAL A 85 -3.35 -5.17 6.12
C VAL A 85 -2.37 -5.16 7.28
N THR A 86 -2.79 -4.51 8.36
CA THR A 86 -2.10 -4.57 9.65
C THR A 86 -3.03 -5.17 10.71
N VAL A 87 -2.60 -6.27 11.34
CA VAL A 87 -3.36 -7.00 12.38
C VAL A 87 -2.64 -6.93 13.72
N ILE A 88 -3.39 -6.73 14.80
CA ILE A 88 -2.95 -6.83 16.19
C ILE A 88 -3.42 -8.16 16.78
N LYS A 89 -2.47 -9.00 17.19
CA LYS A 89 -2.73 -10.26 17.91
C LYS A 89 -1.79 -10.39 19.11
N ASP A 90 -2.36 -10.58 20.29
CA ASP A 90 -1.63 -10.77 21.55
C ASP A 90 -0.57 -9.69 21.81
N GLY A 91 -0.91 -8.43 21.50
CA GLY A 91 -0.03 -7.27 21.65
C GLY A 91 1.02 -7.09 20.55
N PHE A 92 1.03 -7.95 19.52
CA PHE A 92 1.96 -7.85 18.39
C PHE A 92 1.27 -7.41 17.11
N HIS A 93 1.94 -6.56 16.34
CA HIS A 93 1.50 -6.15 15.01
C HIS A 93 2.08 -7.10 13.95
N GLY A 94 1.27 -7.49 12.97
CA GLY A 94 1.68 -8.11 11.72
C GLY A 94 1.22 -7.22 10.58
N ASP A 95 2.11 -6.94 9.64
CA ASP A 95 1.90 -5.93 8.60
C ASP A 95 2.35 -6.46 7.24
N THR A 96 1.47 -6.39 6.25
CA THR A 96 1.77 -6.81 4.88
C THR A 96 0.73 -6.25 3.89
N SER A 97 1.15 -6.06 2.65
CA SER A 97 0.28 -5.67 1.54
C SER A 97 0.56 -6.50 0.28
N LYS A 98 -0.39 -6.51 -0.66
CA LYS A 98 -0.27 -7.17 -1.96
C LYS A 98 -0.94 -6.34 -3.05
N MET A 99 -0.33 -6.33 -4.23
CA MET A 99 -0.95 -5.82 -5.45
C MET A 99 -1.85 -6.90 -6.07
N PHE A 100 -3.07 -6.52 -6.41
CA PHE A 100 -4.06 -7.30 -7.11
C PHE A 100 -4.38 -6.66 -8.46
N ILE A 101 -4.79 -7.50 -9.41
CA ILE A 101 -5.26 -7.08 -10.73
C ILE A 101 -6.75 -7.43 -10.79
N VAL A 102 -7.58 -6.44 -11.09
CA VAL A 102 -9.03 -6.60 -11.18
C VAL A 102 -9.39 -7.05 -12.58
N GLY A 103 -9.90 -8.28 -12.72
CA GLY A 103 -10.32 -8.82 -14.01
C GLY A 103 -9.15 -8.94 -14.99
N LYS A 104 -9.28 -8.40 -16.20
CA LYS A 104 -8.23 -8.53 -17.23
C LYS A 104 -7.14 -7.46 -17.06
N PRO A 105 -5.85 -7.85 -16.92
CA PRO A 105 -4.77 -6.88 -16.79
C PRO A 105 -4.62 -5.96 -18.00
N THR A 106 -4.28 -4.70 -17.73
CA THR A 106 -3.60 -3.86 -18.73
C THR A 106 -2.12 -4.24 -18.79
N ILE A 107 -1.48 -4.08 -19.96
CA ILE A 107 -0.03 -4.33 -20.12
C ILE A 107 0.78 -3.54 -19.09
N MET A 108 0.39 -2.28 -18.84
CA MET A 108 1.10 -1.44 -17.89
C MET A 108 0.85 -1.85 -16.44
N GLY A 109 -0.39 -2.17 -16.08
CA GLY A 109 -0.74 -2.62 -14.73
C GLY A 109 -0.02 -3.92 -14.36
N GLU A 110 -0.03 -4.90 -15.27
CA GLU A 110 0.70 -6.16 -15.08
C GLU A 110 2.21 -5.93 -14.94
N ARG A 111 2.78 -5.11 -15.81
CA ARG A 111 4.21 -4.77 -15.74
C ARG A 111 4.57 -4.08 -14.44
N LEU A 112 3.75 -3.12 -14.00
CA LEU A 112 3.96 -2.39 -12.75
C LEU A 112 3.92 -3.35 -11.54
N CYS A 113 2.85 -4.15 -11.41
CA CYS A 113 2.71 -5.11 -10.31
C CYS A 113 3.89 -6.09 -10.26
N ARG A 114 4.30 -6.62 -11.41
CA ARG A 114 5.45 -7.54 -11.50
C ARG A 114 6.76 -6.87 -11.09
N ILE A 115 7.08 -5.69 -11.62
CA ILE A 115 8.35 -5.00 -11.29
C ILE A 115 8.37 -4.60 -9.82
N THR A 116 7.26 -4.13 -9.25
CA THR A 116 7.17 -3.86 -7.81
C THR A 116 7.46 -5.13 -7.00
N GLN A 117 6.85 -6.26 -7.33
CA GLN A 117 7.08 -7.53 -6.63
C GLN A 117 8.54 -8.03 -6.77
N GLU A 118 9.11 -7.97 -7.97
CA GLU A 118 10.50 -8.36 -8.22
C GLU A 118 11.49 -7.49 -7.42
N SER A 119 11.20 -6.19 -7.28
CA SER A 119 12.00 -5.25 -6.49
C SER A 119 11.92 -5.54 -4.99
N LEU A 120 10.76 -5.93 -4.47
CA LEU A 120 10.58 -6.38 -3.10
C LEU A 120 11.40 -7.65 -2.84
N TYR A 121 11.33 -8.64 -3.73
CA TYR A 121 12.11 -9.86 -3.59
C TYR A 121 13.61 -9.63 -3.72
N LEU A 122 14.05 -8.66 -4.53
CA LEU A 122 15.44 -8.20 -4.55
C LEU A 122 15.86 -7.69 -3.18
N ALA A 123 15.05 -6.82 -2.57
CA ALA A 123 15.32 -6.28 -1.24
C ALA A 123 15.41 -7.38 -0.18
N LEU A 124 14.44 -8.30 -0.13
CA LEU A 124 14.41 -9.41 0.84
C LEU A 124 15.64 -10.31 0.76
N ARG A 125 16.15 -10.60 -0.45
CA ARG A 125 17.37 -11.39 -0.63
C ARG A 125 18.63 -10.70 -0.11
N MET A 126 18.62 -9.38 0.00
CA MET A 126 19.75 -8.60 0.50
C MET A 126 19.78 -8.56 2.04
N VAL A 127 18.63 -8.75 2.71
CA VAL A 127 18.53 -8.64 4.17
C VAL A 127 19.39 -9.70 4.86
N LYS A 128 20.43 -9.24 5.56
CA LYS A 128 21.33 -10.06 6.39
C LYS A 128 21.99 -9.21 7.47
N PRO A 129 22.52 -9.81 8.56
CA PRO A 129 23.24 -9.05 9.58
C PRO A 129 24.35 -8.18 8.99
N GLY A 130 24.40 -6.92 9.40
CA GLY A 130 25.44 -5.97 9.00
C GLY A 130 25.20 -5.23 7.67
N ILE A 131 24.11 -5.49 6.94
CA ILE A 131 23.78 -4.70 5.74
C ILE A 131 23.34 -3.27 6.10
N ASN A 132 23.74 -2.30 5.28
CA ASN A 132 23.24 -0.93 5.41
C ASN A 132 21.90 -0.77 4.67
N LEU A 133 20.87 -0.24 5.32
CA LEU A 133 19.55 -0.02 4.71
C LEU A 133 19.60 0.84 3.44
N ARG A 134 20.57 1.76 3.35
CA ARG A 134 20.78 2.58 2.14
C ARG A 134 21.14 1.74 0.91
N GLU A 135 21.84 0.62 1.10
CA GLU A 135 22.20 -0.28 0.00
C GLU A 135 20.96 -0.96 -0.58
N ILE A 136 20.00 -1.33 0.28
CA ILE A 136 18.72 -1.92 -0.14
C ILE A 136 17.94 -0.90 -0.98
N GLY A 137 17.78 0.34 -0.49
CA GLY A 137 17.11 1.40 -1.23
C GLY A 137 17.78 1.72 -2.57
N ALA A 138 19.11 1.79 -2.60
CA ALA A 138 19.88 2.02 -3.82
C ALA A 138 19.71 0.88 -4.84
N ALA A 139 19.69 -0.38 -4.39
CA ALA A 139 19.48 -1.53 -5.25
C ALA A 139 18.06 -1.56 -5.84
N ILE A 140 17.04 -1.30 -5.02
CA ILE A 140 15.65 -1.16 -5.47
C ILE A 140 15.54 -0.05 -6.52
N GLN A 141 16.05 1.14 -6.21
CA GLN A 141 15.97 2.28 -7.14
C GLN A 141 16.65 1.95 -8.47
N LYS A 142 17.87 1.41 -8.45
CA LYS A 142 18.59 1.04 -9.66
C LYS A 142 17.80 0.03 -10.51
N PHE A 143 17.18 -0.96 -9.88
CA PHE A 143 16.36 -1.97 -10.55
C PHE A 143 15.10 -1.35 -11.19
N VAL A 144 14.32 -0.59 -10.42
CA VAL A 144 13.06 0.01 -10.86
C VAL A 144 13.29 1.07 -11.95
N GLU A 145 14.35 1.88 -11.84
CA GLU A 145 14.68 2.91 -12.84
C GLU A 145 15.16 2.32 -14.17
N ALA A 146 15.83 1.17 -14.16
CA ALA A 146 16.20 0.44 -15.39
C ALA A 146 14.97 -0.04 -16.17
N GLU A 147 13.86 -0.29 -15.48
CA GLU A 147 12.57 -0.66 -16.07
C GLU A 147 11.72 0.56 -16.49
N GLY A 148 12.21 1.78 -16.29
CA GLY A 148 11.51 3.01 -16.68
C GLY A 148 10.47 3.50 -15.67
N PHE A 149 10.53 3.01 -14.43
CA PHE A 149 9.70 3.48 -13.31
C PHE A 149 10.53 4.38 -12.37
N SER A 150 9.89 4.89 -11.32
CA SER A 150 10.49 5.74 -10.28
C SER A 150 10.05 5.27 -8.90
N VAL A 151 10.83 5.56 -7.86
CA VAL A 151 10.52 5.16 -6.48
C VAL A 151 9.93 6.36 -5.74
N VAL A 152 8.81 6.15 -5.03
CA VAL A 152 8.23 7.16 -4.13
C VAL A 152 9.18 7.40 -2.95
N ARG A 153 9.34 8.66 -2.52
CA ARG A 153 10.35 9.06 -1.52
C ARG A 153 9.76 9.46 -0.17
N GLU A 154 8.49 9.83 -0.18
CA GLU A 154 7.75 10.34 0.96
C GLU A 154 7.25 9.25 1.92
N TYR A 155 7.26 7.98 1.47
CA TYR A 155 6.88 6.81 2.26
C TYR A 155 8.06 5.84 2.39
N VAL A 156 8.20 5.26 3.58
CA VAL A 156 9.30 4.34 3.93
C VAL A 156 8.72 3.15 4.69
N ASP A 157 8.49 2.07 3.97
CA ASP A 157 7.78 0.90 4.49
C ASP A 157 8.14 -0.36 3.68
N THR A 158 8.06 -1.51 4.36
CA THR A 158 8.63 -2.79 3.87
C THR A 158 7.91 -3.31 2.62
N VAL A 159 6.73 -2.80 2.30
CA VAL A 159 5.87 -3.36 1.25
C VAL A 159 5.60 -2.41 0.09
N LEU A 160 5.93 -1.12 0.23
CA LEU A 160 5.61 -0.12 -0.78
C LEU A 160 6.84 0.34 -1.57
N VAL A 161 7.40 -0.54 -2.40
CA VAL A 161 8.12 -0.04 -3.59
C VAL A 161 7.07 0.40 -4.60
N ALA A 162 6.46 1.56 -4.37
CA ALA A 162 5.60 2.19 -5.36
C ALA A 162 6.49 2.63 -6.54
N ALA A 163 6.53 1.79 -7.57
CA ALA A 163 7.14 2.11 -8.84
C ALA A 163 6.21 3.08 -9.61
N SER A 164 6.33 4.38 -9.37
CA SER A 164 5.52 5.37 -10.09
C SER A 164 6.05 5.59 -11.51
N MET A 165 5.16 5.75 -12.50
CA MET A 165 5.55 5.90 -13.90
C MET A 165 6.35 7.19 -14.14
N LYS A 166 7.53 7.11 -14.79
CA LYS A 166 8.23 8.31 -15.28
C LYS A 166 7.48 8.92 -16.48
N ASN A 167 6.73 9.99 -16.21
CA ASN A 167 6.48 11.15 -17.06
C ASN A 167 5.81 10.92 -18.45
N ARG A 168 4.47 11.00 -18.49
CA ARG A 168 3.75 11.76 -19.53
C ARG A 168 2.85 12.77 -18.84
N ARG A 169 2.98 14.03 -19.21
CA ARG A 169 2.15 15.15 -18.74
C ARG A 169 0.66 14.76 -18.80
N CYS A 170 0.00 14.68 -17.64
CA CYS A 170 -1.44 14.83 -17.53
C CYS A 170 -1.70 15.96 -16.54
N CYS A 171 -2.37 16.99 -17.02
CA CYS A 171 -2.55 18.28 -16.37
C CYS A 171 -3.49 18.19 -15.17
N THR A 172 -3.06 18.69 -14.02
CA THR A 172 -3.87 19.61 -13.21
C THR A 172 -2.96 20.75 -12.76
N MET A 173 -3.08 21.89 -13.45
CA MET A 173 -2.52 23.15 -12.97
C MET A 173 -3.33 23.60 -11.76
N THR A 174 -2.66 23.80 -10.62
CA THR A 174 -3.19 24.65 -9.55
C THR A 174 -2.10 25.68 -9.23
N PRO A 175 -2.42 27.00 -9.14
CA PRO A 175 -1.41 28.05 -9.13
C PRO A 175 -0.44 27.97 -7.94
N VAL A 176 0.84 28.18 -8.23
CA VAL A 176 1.90 28.43 -7.26
C VAL A 176 1.70 29.84 -6.69
N ASN A 177 0.79 30.01 -5.73
CA ASN A 177 0.79 31.12 -4.79
C ASN A 177 -0.26 30.88 -3.69
N GLN A 178 0.11 30.05 -2.72
CA GLN A 178 -0.35 30.10 -1.32
C GLN A 178 0.51 29.13 -0.49
N ARG A 179 1.82 29.42 -0.42
CA ARG A 179 2.70 28.95 0.65
C ARG A 179 3.46 30.16 1.18
N ARG A 180 2.91 30.81 2.21
CA ARG A 180 3.61 31.66 3.18
C ARG A 180 2.65 31.93 4.34
N ALA A 181 3.18 31.87 5.56
CA ALA A 181 2.52 31.62 6.85
C ALA A 181 2.12 30.14 6.96
N GLU A 182 2.78 29.29 7.74
CA GLU A 182 3.17 29.49 9.14
C GLU A 182 4.55 28.85 9.42
N THR A 183 5.53 29.70 9.70
CA THR A 183 6.68 29.38 10.55
C THR A 183 6.82 30.56 11.49
N GLY A 184 6.58 30.31 12.77
CA GLY A 184 6.70 31.29 13.85
C GLY A 184 6.62 30.54 15.17
N ASP A 185 7.75 29.97 15.57
CA ASP A 185 8.05 29.81 16.99
C ASP A 185 7.87 31.17 17.66
N ASP A 186 7.15 31.24 18.77
CA ASP A 186 7.56 32.08 19.90
C ASP A 186 6.86 31.64 21.18
N VAL A 187 7.69 31.03 22.03
CA VAL A 187 7.49 30.85 23.46
C VAL A 187 7.67 32.23 24.09
N HIS A 188 6.66 32.82 24.73
CA HIS A 188 6.80 33.66 25.92
C HIS A 188 5.45 34.11 26.51
N HIS A 189 5.40 34.00 27.84
CA HIS A 189 4.40 34.46 28.84
C HIS A 189 3.15 33.61 29.10
#